data_AF-A0A2L2WYE3-F1
#
_entry.id   AF-A0A2L2WYE3-F1
#
_cell.length_a   1.000
_cell.length_b   1.000
_cell.length_c   1.000
_cell.angle_alpha   90.00
_cell.angle_beta   90.00
_cell.angle_gamma   90.00
#
_symmetry.space_group_name_H-M   'P 1'
#
loop_
_entity.id
_entity.type
_entity.pdbx_description
1 polymer ?
#
loop_
_entity_poly.entity_id
_entity_poly.type
_entity_poly.pdbx_seq_one_letter_code
_entity_poly.pdbx_strand_id
1 'polypeptide(L)'
;MKKKRITYGVSGMMEYQSIIRFGKNTLKVTFTGGSMNAIGVTPATYTTSSFLIQQAIENSNEFKRGRIRIVRTIELDEEIHIERPKPATAIAERRNPAPTPTAEAEKVPEPTEEAEAAEVNAEDGATSEEQPEESAPTAPLTQVEFSCNDDAKDYLEQTFGYVRSKLRNREDIINAGKVHNVEIIFV
;
A
#
# COMPACT_ATOMS: atom_id res chain seq x y z
N MET A 1 27.99 -4.25 -14.24
CA MET A 1 28.41 -3.67 -12.93
C MET A 1 28.68 -4.83 -11.98
N LYS A 2 29.75 -4.77 -11.17
CA LYS A 2 30.01 -5.78 -10.14
C LYS A 2 28.91 -5.71 -9.09
N LYS A 3 28.36 -6.85 -8.68
CA LYS A 3 27.44 -6.88 -7.54
C LYS A 3 28.18 -6.44 -6.29
N LYS A 4 27.52 -5.70 -5.42
CA LYS A 4 28.02 -5.43 -4.06
C LYS A 4 26.96 -5.90 -3.08
N ARG A 5 27.38 -6.48 -1.97
CA ARG A 5 26.53 -6.79 -0.82
C ARG A 5 26.86 -5.80 0.28
N ILE A 6 25.90 -4.91 0.55
CA ILE A 6 26.05 -3.84 1.54
C ILE A 6 25.20 -4.19 2.76
N THR A 7 25.80 -4.08 3.94
CA THR A 7 25.15 -4.15 5.23
C THR A 7 24.93 -2.75 5.74
N TYR A 8 23.66 -2.39 5.88
CA TYR A 8 23.21 -1.15 6.49
C TYR A 8 22.91 -1.39 7.96
N GLY A 9 23.08 -0.37 8.79
CA GLY A 9 22.84 -0.43 10.22
C GLY A 9 22.13 0.81 10.76
N VAL A 10 21.32 0.61 11.78
CA VAL A 10 20.62 1.64 12.56
C VAL A 10 21.04 1.49 14.01
N SER A 11 21.71 2.51 14.54
CA SER A 11 22.16 2.51 15.93
C SER A 11 21.03 2.91 16.88
N GLY A 12 21.05 2.36 18.09
CA GLY A 12 20.14 2.76 19.16
C GLY A 12 18.75 2.12 19.11
N MET A 13 18.52 1.14 18.22
CA MET A 13 17.26 0.42 18.11
C MET A 13 17.53 -1.08 18.02
N MET A 14 16.69 -1.89 18.69
CA MET A 14 16.76 -3.35 18.60
C MET A 14 16.21 -3.86 17.27
N GLU A 15 15.10 -3.27 16.84
CA GLU A 15 14.47 -3.48 15.55
C GLU A 15 14.05 -2.13 14.97
N TYR A 16 14.14 -1.99 13.65
CA TYR A 16 13.72 -0.78 12.97
C TYR A 16 13.11 -1.10 11.61
N GLN A 17 11.85 -0.69 11.38
CA GLN A 17 11.21 -0.81 10.08
C GLN A 17 11.23 0.54 9.37
N SER A 18 11.85 0.58 8.20
CA SER A 18 11.87 1.75 7.32
C SER A 18 10.96 1.53 6.13
N ILE A 19 10.05 2.48 5.90
CA ILE A 19 9.16 2.50 4.74
C ILE A 19 9.71 3.56 3.78
N ILE A 20 10.45 3.11 2.78
CA ILE A 20 11.16 3.97 1.84
C ILE A 20 10.28 4.14 0.59
N ARG A 21 9.92 5.38 0.27
CA ARG A 21 9.23 5.70 -0.99
C ARG A 21 10.26 5.79 -2.12
N PHE A 22 10.06 5.01 -3.18
CA PHE A 22 10.89 5.03 -4.39
C PHE A 22 9.98 5.19 -5.61
N GLY A 23 9.88 6.43 -6.10
CA GLY A 23 8.92 6.79 -7.14
C GLY A 23 7.48 6.58 -6.68
N LYS A 24 6.72 5.77 -7.42
CA LYS A 24 5.32 5.41 -7.09
C LYS A 24 5.22 4.20 -6.15
N ASN A 25 6.32 3.50 -5.92
CA ASN A 25 6.37 2.28 -5.13
C ASN A 25 6.90 2.58 -3.73
N THR A 26 6.60 1.67 -2.80
CA THR A 26 7.09 1.74 -1.43
C THR A 26 7.84 0.46 -1.10
N LEU A 27 9.06 0.60 -0.61
CA LEU A 27 9.94 -0.48 -0.19
C LEU A 27 9.96 -0.55 1.34
N LYS A 28 9.56 -1.69 1.90
CA LYS A 28 9.65 -1.96 3.33
C LYS A 28 10.97 -2.67 3.63
N VAL A 29 11.81 -2.06 4.46
CA VAL A 29 13.09 -2.62 4.92
C VAL A 29 13.02 -2.80 6.43
N THR A 30 13.24 -4.03 6.90
CA THR A 30 13.25 -4.36 8.33
C THR A 30 14.68 -4.63 8.78
N PHE A 31 15.19 -3.80 9.68
CA PHE A 31 16.46 -3.96 10.36
C PHE A 31 16.22 -4.71 11.66
N THR A 32 17.04 -5.73 11.94
CA THR A 32 16.91 -6.59 13.12
C THR A 32 18.27 -6.87 13.74
N GLY A 33 18.27 -7.50 14.91
CA GLY A 33 19.50 -7.94 15.59
C GLY A 33 20.28 -6.79 16.25
N GLY A 34 19.63 -5.66 16.51
CA GLY A 34 20.20 -4.62 17.37
C GLY A 34 20.00 -4.99 18.83
N SER A 35 20.89 -4.50 19.69
CA SER A 35 20.79 -4.65 21.14
C SER A 35 21.30 -3.41 21.85
N MET A 36 20.74 -3.11 23.01
CA MET A 36 21.14 -1.98 23.84
C MET A 36 21.27 -2.47 25.28
N ASN A 37 22.51 -2.71 25.70
CA ASN A 37 22.85 -3.21 27.04
C ASN A 37 23.81 -2.23 27.73
N ALA A 38 24.02 -2.39 29.04
CA ALA A 38 24.98 -1.57 29.79
C ALA A 38 26.43 -1.66 29.26
N ILE A 39 26.76 -2.76 28.56
CA ILE A 39 28.08 -2.99 27.94
C ILE A 39 28.25 -2.22 26.63
N GLY A 40 27.15 -1.91 25.93
CA GLY A 40 27.21 -1.19 24.67
C GLY A 40 25.96 -1.31 23.81
N VAL A 41 26.02 -0.65 22.66
CA VAL A 41 24.94 -0.59 21.67
C VAL A 41 25.39 -1.33 20.42
N THR A 42 24.68 -2.40 20.06
CA THR A 42 24.83 -3.04 18.75
C THR A 42 23.75 -2.53 17.80
N PRO A 43 24.09 -2.05 16.59
CA PRO A 43 23.11 -1.53 15.67
C PRO A 43 22.26 -2.66 15.06
N ALA A 44 20.98 -2.40 14.82
CA ALA A 44 20.13 -3.27 14.02
C ALA A 44 20.63 -3.23 12.57
N THR A 45 20.80 -4.39 11.94
CA THR A 45 21.40 -4.47 10.60
C THR A 45 20.44 -5.02 9.56
N TYR A 46 20.68 -4.65 8.31
CA TYR A 46 20.00 -5.17 7.14
C TYR A 46 21.03 -5.36 6.02
N THR A 47 21.18 -6.57 5.52
CA THR A 47 22.15 -6.89 4.46
C THR A 47 21.41 -7.17 3.15
N THR A 48 21.82 -6.50 2.08
CA THR A 48 21.23 -6.70 0.75
C THR A 48 22.29 -6.69 -0.36
N SER A 49 22.08 -7.51 -1.38
CA SER A 49 22.85 -7.53 -2.63
C SER A 49 22.12 -6.85 -3.80
N SER A 50 20.85 -6.49 -3.62
CA SER A 50 20.05 -5.88 -4.68
C SER A 50 20.43 -4.41 -4.87
N PHE A 51 20.90 -4.06 -6.07
CA PHE A 51 21.24 -2.68 -6.43
C PHE A 51 20.04 -1.73 -6.28
N LEU A 52 18.83 -2.17 -6.64
CA LEU A 52 17.60 -1.39 -6.48
C LEU A 52 17.34 -1.04 -5.02
N ILE A 53 17.52 -2.00 -4.10
CA ILE A 53 17.31 -1.79 -2.66
C ILE A 53 18.41 -0.88 -2.11
N GLN A 54 19.67 -1.08 -2.51
CA GLN A 54 20.80 -0.23 -2.11
C GLN A 54 20.55 1.22 -2.53
N GLN A 55 20.23 1.45 -3.81
CA GLN A 55 19.96 2.78 -4.33
C GLN A 55 18.73 3.43 -3.67
N ALA A 56 17.69 2.64 -3.37
CA ALA A 56 16.52 3.13 -2.66
C ALA A 56 16.87 3.56 -1.21
N ILE A 57 17.67 2.76 -0.49
CA ILE A 57 18.14 3.10 0.86
C ILE A 57 19.01 4.35 0.82
N GLU A 58 20.03 4.39 -0.04
CA GLU A 58 20.97 5.51 -0.14
C GLU A 58 20.29 6.83 -0.54
N ASN A 59 19.25 6.79 -1.37
CA ASN A 59 18.48 7.98 -1.73
C ASN A 59 17.38 8.36 -0.72
N SER A 60 17.09 7.49 0.26
CA SER A 60 16.06 7.73 1.26
C SER A 60 16.43 8.86 2.22
N ASN A 61 15.41 9.50 2.80
CA ASN A 61 15.62 10.54 3.82
C ASN A 61 16.28 9.99 5.09
N GLU A 62 16.03 8.72 5.43
CA GLU A 62 16.59 8.08 6.62
C GLU A 62 18.12 7.91 6.52
N PHE A 63 18.61 7.60 5.31
CA PHE A 63 20.04 7.55 5.03
C PHE A 63 20.67 8.95 4.99
N LYS A 64 20.02 9.91 4.31
CA LYS A 64 20.50 11.30 4.23
C LYS A 64 20.57 12.00 5.60
N ARG A 65 19.64 11.68 6.49
CA ARG A 65 19.63 12.15 7.90
C ARG A 65 20.66 11.42 8.78
N GLY A 66 21.33 10.40 8.25
CA GLY A 66 22.34 9.62 8.96
C GLY A 66 21.79 8.64 10.00
N ARG A 67 20.48 8.34 9.97
CA ARG A 67 19.86 7.31 10.82
C ARG A 67 20.28 5.92 10.37
N ILE A 68 20.18 5.67 9.06
CA ILE A 68 20.73 4.45 8.44
C ILE A 68 22.15 4.75 7.97
N ARG A 69 23.10 3.89 8.31
CA ARG A 69 24.51 4.03 7.93
C ARG A 69 25.03 2.75 7.30
N ILE A 70 26.06 2.85 6.46
CA ILE A 70 26.76 1.68 5.93
C ILE A 70 27.68 1.12 7.03
N VAL A 71 27.49 -0.14 7.38
CA VAL A 71 28.31 -0.87 8.37
C VAL A 71 29.39 -1.70 7.67
N ARG A 72 29.05 -2.36 6.56
CA ARG A 72 29.97 -3.23 5.82
C ARG A 72 29.62 -3.23 4.33
N THR A 73 30.64 -3.26 3.48
CA THR A 73 30.48 -3.48 2.04
C THR A 73 31.35 -4.65 1.62
N ILE A 74 30.78 -5.59 0.88
CA ILE A 74 31.45 -6.77 0.32
C ILE A 74 31.23 -6.72 -1.19
N GLU A 75 32.29 -6.73 -1.99
CA GLU A 75 32.15 -6.84 -3.45
C GLU A 75 31.88 -8.31 -3.81
N LEU A 76 30.90 -8.56 -4.67
CA LEU A 76 30.52 -9.88 -5.16
C LEU A 76 30.85 -9.92 -6.66
N ASP A 77 31.67 -10.89 -7.08
CA ASP A 77 32.14 -11.03 -8.47
C ASP A 77 31.10 -11.60 -9.44
N GLU A 78 29.81 -11.50 -9.09
CA GLU A 78 28.71 -11.89 -9.97
C GLU A 78 28.30 -10.71 -10.86
N GLU A 79 28.21 -10.95 -12.16
CA GLU A 79 27.88 -9.93 -13.16
C GLU A 79 26.35 -9.75 -13.26
N ILE A 80 25.84 -8.53 -13.02
CA ILE A 80 24.41 -8.21 -13.24
C ILE A 80 24.17 -8.06 -14.75
N HIS A 81 23.53 -9.06 -15.35
CA HIS A 81 23.01 -8.97 -16.71
C HIS A 81 21.73 -8.11 -16.69
N ILE A 82 21.87 -6.83 -17.01
CA ILE A 82 20.72 -5.95 -17.28
C ILE A 82 20.31 -6.24 -18.72
N GLU A 83 19.46 -7.26 -18.92
CA GLU A 83 18.81 -7.43 -20.21
C GLU A 83 17.86 -6.26 -20.43
N ARG A 84 18.28 -5.32 -21.27
CA ARG A 84 17.42 -4.29 -21.82
C ARG A 84 16.40 -4.99 -22.72
N PRO A 85 15.09 -4.85 -22.50
CA PRO A 85 14.12 -5.38 -23.45
C PRO A 85 14.39 -4.73 -24.82
N LYS A 86 14.65 -5.58 -25.81
CA LYS A 86 14.82 -5.17 -27.22
C LYS A 86 13.52 -4.47 -27.66
N PRO A 87 13.57 -3.26 -28.24
CA PRO A 87 12.36 -2.61 -28.72
C PRO A 87 11.72 -3.49 -29.80
N ALA A 88 10.44 -3.82 -29.59
CA ALA A 88 9.65 -4.61 -30.51
C ALA A 88 9.54 -3.86 -31.86
N THR A 89 10.31 -4.30 -32.84
CA THR A 89 10.08 -3.95 -34.24
C THR A 89 9.13 -4.99 -34.80
N ALA A 90 7.87 -4.57 -34.98
CA ALA A 90 6.89 -5.32 -35.75
C ALA A 90 7.32 -5.40 -37.22
N ILE A 91 7.21 -6.57 -37.85
CA ILE A 91 6.65 -6.77 -39.20
C ILE A 91 6.25 -8.24 -39.32
N ALA A 92 5.03 -8.43 -39.80
CA ALA A 92 4.32 -9.67 -39.99
C ALA A 92 4.82 -10.45 -41.20
N GLU A 93 4.74 -11.78 -41.16
CA GLU A 93 4.32 -12.54 -42.34
C GLU A 93 3.47 -13.76 -41.97
N ARG A 94 2.48 -13.99 -42.82
CA ARG A 94 1.24 -14.74 -42.60
C ARG A 94 1.41 -16.21 -43.01
N ARG A 95 0.76 -17.14 -42.30
CA ARG A 95 -0.33 -18.05 -42.79
C ARG A 95 -0.41 -19.36 -41.98
N ASN A 96 -1.59 -19.56 -41.38
CA ASN A 96 -2.19 -20.80 -40.86
C ASN A 96 -2.47 -21.83 -42.00
N PRO A 97 -2.92 -23.10 -41.76
CA PRO A 97 -3.70 -23.60 -40.60
C PRO A 97 -3.31 -24.99 -40.03
N ALA A 98 -4.04 -25.35 -38.94
CA ALA A 98 -4.02 -26.59 -38.15
C ALA A 98 -4.33 -27.90 -38.91
N PRO A 99 -4.22 -29.07 -38.24
CA PRO A 99 -5.42 -29.63 -37.62
C PRO A 99 -5.21 -30.24 -36.21
N THR A 100 -6.23 -30.07 -35.36
CA THR A 100 -6.61 -30.86 -34.16
C THR A 100 -7.29 -32.20 -34.59
N PRO A 101 -7.73 -33.16 -33.72
CA PRO A 101 -7.81 -33.22 -32.24
C PRO A 101 -7.40 -34.61 -31.62
N THR A 102 -7.71 -34.79 -30.34
CA THR A 102 -8.00 -36.07 -29.62
C THR A 102 -6.91 -36.60 -28.70
N ALA A 103 -7.12 -36.46 -27.38
CA ALA A 103 -7.43 -37.58 -26.48
C ALA A 103 -7.62 -37.08 -25.03
N GLU A 104 -8.80 -37.37 -24.49
CA GLU A 104 -9.18 -37.29 -23.09
C GLU A 104 -8.26 -38.11 -22.16
N ALA A 105 -8.13 -37.67 -20.90
CA ALA A 105 -8.11 -38.57 -19.77
C ALA A 105 -8.42 -37.81 -18.47
N GLU A 106 -9.61 -38.07 -17.95
CA GLU A 106 -10.04 -37.80 -16.57
C GLU A 106 -9.03 -38.30 -15.53
N LYS A 107 -8.89 -37.55 -14.42
CA LYS A 107 -8.99 -38.17 -13.09
C LYS A 107 -9.18 -37.11 -11.98
N VAL A 108 -10.38 -37.14 -11.39
CA VAL A 108 -10.66 -36.75 -9.99
C VAL A 108 -10.54 -38.06 -9.17
N PRO A 109 -10.11 -38.07 -7.88
CA PRO A 109 -11.05 -37.81 -6.78
C PRO A 109 -10.49 -37.08 -5.53
N GLU A 110 -11.45 -36.57 -4.75
CA GLU A 110 -11.51 -36.12 -3.34
C GLU A 110 -10.75 -36.96 -2.29
N PRO A 111 -10.44 -36.41 -1.07
CA PRO A 111 -11.38 -36.36 0.09
C PRO A 111 -11.40 -34.99 0.82
N THR A 112 -12.53 -34.47 1.31
CA THR A 112 -13.41 -34.80 2.48
C THR A 112 -12.89 -34.29 3.85
N GLU A 113 -13.85 -33.80 4.65
CA GLU A 113 -13.90 -33.37 6.06
C GLU A 113 -13.59 -31.88 6.35
N GLU A 114 -14.58 -31.00 6.57
CA GLU A 114 -15.64 -30.95 7.60
C GLU A 114 -15.13 -30.32 8.91
N ALA A 115 -15.60 -29.11 9.22
CA ALA A 115 -15.78 -28.59 10.57
C ALA A 115 -16.56 -27.26 10.51
N GLU A 116 -17.85 -27.37 10.82
CA GLU A 116 -18.69 -26.29 11.34
C GLU A 116 -18.06 -25.60 12.57
N ALA A 117 -18.32 -24.30 12.71
CA ALA A 117 -18.84 -23.74 13.97
C ALA A 117 -19.31 -22.30 13.72
N ALA A 118 -20.63 -22.16 13.60
CA ALA A 118 -21.30 -20.90 13.85
C ALA A 118 -21.43 -20.70 15.37
N GLU A 119 -21.07 -19.54 15.90
CA GLU A 119 -21.69 -19.03 17.12
C GLU A 119 -21.91 -17.52 17.02
N VAL A 120 -23.18 -17.20 17.18
CA VAL A 120 -23.82 -15.91 17.43
C VAL A 120 -23.32 -15.28 18.73
N ASN A 121 -23.31 -13.96 18.79
CA ASN A 121 -23.76 -13.24 19.99
C ASN A 121 -24.27 -11.86 19.58
N ALA A 122 -25.59 -11.71 19.72
CA ALA A 122 -26.31 -10.45 19.77
C ALA A 122 -26.35 -9.94 21.23
N GLU A 123 -26.99 -8.79 21.42
CA GLU A 123 -27.17 -7.99 22.66
C GLU A 123 -26.11 -6.88 22.81
N ASP A 124 -26.45 -5.63 23.08
CA ASP A 124 -27.71 -4.92 23.36
C ASP A 124 -27.37 -3.40 23.39
N GLY A 125 -28.36 -2.52 23.16
CA GLY A 125 -28.19 -1.09 23.46
C GLY A 125 -28.95 -0.11 22.55
N ALA A 126 -30.24 0.06 22.83
CA ALA A 126 -31.11 1.17 22.44
C ALA A 126 -30.47 2.57 22.76
N THR A 127 -30.84 3.73 22.22
CA THR A 127 -32.15 4.34 21.95
C THR A 127 -31.89 5.69 21.22
N SER A 128 -32.68 6.05 20.21
CA SER A 128 -33.38 7.36 20.05
C SER A 128 -33.74 7.67 18.60
N GLU A 129 -35.00 7.37 18.28
CA GLU A 129 -35.95 8.16 17.49
C GLU A 129 -35.93 9.63 17.98
N GLU A 130 -36.24 10.71 17.25
CA GLU A 130 -37.10 10.96 16.09
C GLU A 130 -36.86 12.42 15.60
N GLN A 131 -37.22 12.68 14.33
CA GLN A 131 -37.37 13.97 13.60
C GLN A 131 -38.48 14.89 14.20
N PRO A 132 -38.93 16.04 13.60
CA PRO A 132 -38.41 16.99 12.57
C PRO A 132 -38.70 18.49 12.94
N GLU A 133 -38.45 19.45 12.03
CA GLU A 133 -39.27 20.65 11.64
C GLU A 133 -38.38 21.60 10.79
N GLU A 134 -38.46 21.57 9.46
CA GLU A 134 -39.38 22.29 8.55
C GLU A 134 -39.01 23.77 8.28
N SER A 135 -38.55 24.03 7.04
CA SER A 135 -38.78 25.28 6.27
C SER A 135 -38.28 25.09 4.81
N ALA A 136 -39.21 25.07 3.86
CA ALA A 136 -38.98 24.96 2.40
C ALA A 136 -38.87 26.36 1.74
N PRO A 137 -38.80 26.55 0.40
CA PRO A 137 -38.33 25.69 -0.70
C PRO A 137 -37.40 26.44 -1.69
N THR A 138 -36.20 25.92 -1.96
CA THR A 138 -35.50 26.22 -3.23
C THR A 138 -34.63 25.01 -3.52
N ALA A 139 -34.86 24.32 -4.65
CA ALA A 139 -34.18 23.11 -5.13
C ALA A 139 -33.14 22.50 -4.14
N PRO A 140 -33.45 21.40 -3.42
CA PRO A 140 -32.73 21.01 -2.21
C PRO A 140 -31.34 20.48 -2.55
N LEU A 141 -30.36 21.39 -2.67
CA LEU A 141 -28.97 21.07 -2.47
C LEU A 141 -28.73 21.19 -0.97
N THR A 142 -28.60 20.06 -0.29
CA THR A 142 -28.31 20.01 1.15
C THR A 142 -26.91 20.61 1.34
N GLN A 143 -26.80 21.85 1.81
CA GLN A 143 -25.50 22.47 2.04
C GLN A 143 -24.99 22.05 3.41
N VAL A 144 -23.75 21.55 3.48
CA VAL A 144 -23.12 21.11 4.73
C VAL A 144 -21.76 21.77 4.85
N GLU A 145 -21.61 22.58 5.89
CA GLU A 145 -20.38 23.33 6.16
C GLU A 145 -19.46 22.54 7.09
N PHE A 146 -18.17 22.48 6.78
CA PHE A 146 -17.17 21.82 7.60
C PHE A 146 -15.98 22.73 7.88
N SER A 147 -15.51 22.71 9.12
CA SER A 147 -14.26 23.38 9.53
C SER A 147 -13.01 22.68 9.01
N CYS A 148 -13.09 21.38 8.72
CA CYS A 148 -11.93 20.55 8.40
C CYS A 148 -12.18 19.60 7.22
N ASN A 149 -11.09 19.25 6.56
CA ASN A 149 -11.09 18.31 5.43
C ASN A 149 -11.43 16.87 5.85
N ASP A 150 -11.05 16.49 7.07
CA ASP A 150 -11.28 15.14 7.58
C ASP A 150 -12.73 14.96 8.05
N ASP A 151 -13.32 15.96 8.70
CA ASP A 151 -14.76 15.95 9.08
C ASP A 151 -15.67 15.80 7.85
N ALA A 152 -15.34 16.50 6.75
CA ALA A 152 -16.10 16.38 5.50
C ALA A 152 -15.98 14.98 4.86
N LYS A 153 -14.84 14.29 5.04
CA LYS A 153 -14.67 12.91 4.54
C LYS A 153 -15.44 11.93 5.41
N ASP A 154 -15.39 12.09 6.72
CA ASP A 154 -16.12 11.22 7.65
C ASP A 154 -17.63 11.34 7.42
N TYR A 155 -18.14 12.55 7.16
CA TYR A 155 -19.55 12.74 6.80
C TYR A 155 -19.92 12.06 5.47
N LEU A 156 -19.08 12.17 4.44
CA LEU A 156 -19.31 11.50 3.16
C LEU A 156 -19.19 9.97 3.26
N GLU A 157 -18.34 9.46 4.14
CA GLU A 157 -18.20 8.03 4.43
C GLU A 157 -19.43 7.50 5.18
N GLN A 158 -19.89 8.22 6.21
CA GLN A 158 -21.03 7.81 7.03
C GLN A 158 -22.38 7.94 6.31
N THR A 159 -22.58 9.03 5.56
CA THR A 159 -23.87 9.34 4.94
C THR A 159 -24.03 8.65 3.58
N PHE A 160 -22.95 8.59 2.79
CA PHE A 160 -22.99 8.13 1.40
C PHE A 160 -22.08 6.93 1.12
N GLY A 161 -21.34 6.43 2.11
CA GLY A 161 -20.47 5.26 1.95
C GLY A 161 -19.22 5.51 1.10
N TYR A 162 -18.76 6.76 0.98
CA TYR A 162 -17.52 7.05 0.24
C TYR A 162 -16.28 6.55 0.98
N VAL A 163 -15.34 6.00 0.21
CA VAL A 163 -14.04 5.60 0.76
C VAL A 163 -13.16 6.83 0.92
N ARG A 164 -12.81 7.20 2.17
CA ARG A 164 -11.88 8.31 2.50
C ARG A 164 -10.61 8.34 1.65
N SER A 165 -10.10 7.18 1.24
CA SER A 165 -8.89 7.02 0.43
C SER A 165 -8.99 7.61 -0.99
N LYS A 166 -10.21 7.74 -1.52
CA LYS A 166 -10.50 8.32 -2.85
C LYS A 166 -10.66 9.84 -2.79
N LEU A 167 -11.05 10.39 -1.65
CA LEU A 167 -11.23 11.82 -1.41
C LEU A 167 -9.91 12.43 -0.94
N ARG A 168 -8.99 12.71 -1.88
CA ARG A 168 -7.64 13.20 -1.54
C ARG A 168 -7.54 14.72 -1.56
N ASN A 169 -8.34 15.38 -2.41
CA ASN A 169 -8.33 16.83 -2.55
C ASN A 169 -9.67 17.44 -2.10
N ARG A 170 -9.66 18.73 -1.75
CA ARG A 170 -10.88 19.49 -1.41
C ARG A 170 -11.89 19.48 -2.55
N GLU A 171 -11.40 19.55 -3.79
CA GLU A 171 -12.23 19.48 -5.00
C GLU A 171 -12.93 18.12 -5.12
N ASP A 172 -12.26 17.01 -4.80
CA ASP A 172 -12.86 15.67 -4.85
C ASP A 172 -14.00 15.54 -3.83
N ILE A 173 -13.85 16.14 -2.66
CA ILE A 173 -14.86 16.15 -1.59
C ILE A 173 -16.08 16.97 -2.02
N ILE A 174 -15.87 18.17 -2.56
CA ILE A 174 -16.97 19.01 -3.06
C ILE A 174 -17.71 18.32 -4.21
N ASN A 175 -16.97 17.67 -5.12
CA ASN A 175 -17.57 16.92 -6.23
C ASN A 175 -18.35 15.69 -5.75
N ALA A 176 -17.82 14.95 -4.77
CA ALA A 176 -18.53 13.82 -4.16
C ALA A 176 -19.81 14.29 -3.47
N GLY A 177 -19.79 15.43 -2.77
CA GLY A 177 -21.01 16.06 -2.27
C GLY A 177 -21.99 16.37 -3.40
N LYS A 178 -21.54 17.07 -4.45
CA LYS A 178 -22.40 17.52 -5.56
C LYS A 178 -23.07 16.36 -6.30
N VAL A 179 -22.39 15.22 -6.45
CA VAL A 179 -22.98 14.00 -7.04
C VAL A 179 -24.21 13.53 -6.26
N HIS A 180 -24.23 13.75 -4.95
CA HIS A 180 -25.35 13.42 -4.07
C HIS A 180 -26.24 14.61 -3.75
N ASN A 181 -26.15 15.70 -4.52
CA ASN A 181 -26.86 16.95 -4.29
C ASN A 181 -26.55 17.57 -2.91
N VAL A 182 -25.31 17.40 -2.43
CA VAL A 182 -24.80 18.02 -1.20
C VAL A 182 -23.72 19.05 -1.55
N GLU A 183 -23.91 20.30 -1.16
CA GLU A 183 -22.88 21.32 -1.36
C GLU A 183 -21.99 21.43 -0.12
N ILE A 184 -20.72 21.04 -0.26
CA ILE A 184 -19.76 21.08 0.84
C ILE A 184 -19.00 22.40 0.82
N ILE A 185 -19.12 23.16 1.90
CA ILE A 185 -18.43 24.45 2.08
C ILE A 185 -17.39 24.29 3.18
N PHE A 186 -16.17 24.76 2.95
CA PHE A 186 -15.12 24.78 3.96
C PHE A 186 -15.01 26.19 4.56
N VAL A 187 -15.13 26.31 5.88
CA VAL A 187 -15.04 27.57 6.65
C VAL A 187 -13.69 27.71 7.34
#